data_AF-A0A914UFK8-F1
#
_entry.id   AF-A0A914UFK8-F1
#
_cell.length_a   1.000
_cell.length_b   1.000
_cell.length_c   1.000
_cell.angle_alpha   90.00
_cell.angle_beta   90.00
_cell.angle_gamma   90.00
#
_symmetry.space_group_name_H-M   'P 1'
#
loop_
_entity.id
_entity.type
_entity.pdbx_description
1 polymer ?
#
loop_
_entity_poly.entity_id
_entity_poly.type
_entity_poly.pdbx_seq_one_letter_code
_entity_poly.pdbx_strand_id
1 'polypeptide(L)'
;MLLLEKSSCVVIFLLFTFFPSIPAPIANGFYPRTRYNETEARQLINLSAGAYSTSPQGCINVTFGNSAYLYTLFSSNNLVCDIAKSSCASYILVNDQQRRVYVVFRGTKTDQQLLLEGWQSLAPKVNFFNAGSVSFIFIFKIERKNW
;
A
#
# COMPACT_ATOMS: atom_id res chain seq x y z
N MET A 1 31.86 -18.06 -9.72
CA MET A 1 31.90 -19.25 -8.85
C MET A 1 32.54 -18.81 -7.54
N LEU A 2 31.70 -18.23 -6.68
CA LEU A 2 31.26 -18.81 -5.41
C LEU A 2 32.36 -18.71 -4.34
N LEU A 3 32.15 -17.85 -3.33
CA LEU A 3 32.48 -18.06 -1.91
C LEU A 3 32.30 -16.74 -1.11
N LEU A 4 31.09 -16.18 -1.10
CA LEU A 4 30.67 -15.12 -0.17
C LEU A 4 29.19 -15.35 0.21
N GLU A 5 28.87 -16.51 0.80
CA GLU A 5 27.45 -16.84 1.07
C GLU A 5 27.16 -17.58 2.38
N LYS A 6 28.10 -17.68 3.34
CA LYS A 6 27.85 -18.50 4.56
C LYS A 6 28.13 -17.86 5.92
N SER A 7 28.79 -16.72 6.00
CA SER A 7 29.22 -16.19 7.32
C SER A 7 28.25 -15.20 7.98
N SER A 8 27.40 -14.51 7.21
CA SER A 8 26.57 -13.42 7.77
C SER A 8 25.31 -13.89 8.50
N CYS A 9 24.75 -15.06 8.16
CA CYS A 9 23.56 -15.58 8.83
C CYS A 9 23.86 -16.12 10.24
N VAL A 10 25.05 -16.68 10.46
CA VAL A 10 25.42 -17.33 11.74
C VAL A 10 25.64 -16.30 12.85
N VAL A 11 26.23 -15.16 12.52
CA VAL A 11 26.51 -14.08 13.50
C VAL A 11 25.22 -13.41 13.99
N ILE A 12 24.23 -13.26 13.11
CA ILE A 12 22.92 -12.68 13.47
C ILE A 12 22.12 -13.65 14.36
N PHE A 13 22.22 -14.96 14.12
CA PHE A 13 21.54 -15.97 14.94
C PHE A 13 22.05 -16.03 16.38
N LEU A 14 23.34 -15.76 16.61
CA LEU A 14 23.96 -15.81 17.94
C LEU A 14 23.65 -14.58 18.81
N LEU A 15 23.24 -13.44 18.22
CA LEU A 15 22.84 -12.26 18.98
C LEU A 15 21.43 -12.38 19.59
N PHE A 16 20.58 -13.27 19.07
CA PHE A 16 19.23 -13.50 19.59
C PHE A 16 19.16 -14.58 20.68
N THR A 17 20.18 -15.41 20.86
CA THR A 17 20.15 -16.55 21.79
C THR A 17 20.65 -16.22 23.20
N PHE A 18 21.15 -15.01 23.45
CA PHE A 18 21.70 -14.59 24.75
C PHE A 18 20.94 -13.49 25.47
N PHE A 19 19.70 -13.18 25.05
CA PHE A 19 18.79 -12.44 25.90
C PHE A 19 18.00 -13.45 26.74
N PRO A 20 18.21 -13.53 28.07
CA PRO A 20 17.31 -14.29 28.92
C PRO A 20 15.91 -13.77 28.65
N SER A 21 14.99 -14.66 28.30
CA SER A 21 13.59 -14.38 28.11
C SER A 21 13.04 -13.86 29.43
N ILE A 22 13.11 -12.55 29.63
CA ILE A 22 12.37 -11.86 30.67
C ILE A 22 10.91 -12.18 30.35
N PRO A 23 10.18 -12.92 31.20
CA PRO A 23 8.75 -13.06 31.01
C PRO A 23 8.19 -11.65 31.07
N ALA A 24 7.79 -11.12 29.92
CA ALA A 24 7.13 -9.84 29.86
C ALA A 24 5.94 -9.95 30.82
N PRO A 25 5.77 -9.01 31.77
CA PRO A 25 4.55 -8.98 32.54
C PRO A 25 3.42 -8.99 31.52
N ILE A 26 2.49 -9.93 31.69
CA ILE A 26 1.25 -9.97 30.92
C ILE A 26 0.55 -8.68 31.29
N ALA A 27 0.90 -7.60 30.59
CA ALA A 27 0.10 -6.41 30.60
C ALA A 27 -1.23 -6.92 30.07
N ASN A 28 -2.21 -7.02 30.98
CA ASN A 28 -3.61 -7.01 30.60
C ASN A 28 -3.86 -5.64 29.96
N GLY A 29 -3.28 -5.49 28.78
CA GLY A 29 -3.27 -4.29 27.99
C GLY A 29 -4.70 -4.09 27.61
N PHE A 30 -5.22 -2.94 28.01
CA PHE A 30 -6.44 -2.40 27.48
C PHE A 30 -6.22 -2.18 25.99
N TYR A 31 -6.39 -3.23 25.17
CA TYR A 31 -6.36 -3.10 23.72
C TYR A 31 -7.48 -2.13 23.37
N PRO A 32 -7.18 -0.97 22.76
CA PRO A 32 -8.21 -0.08 22.30
C PRO A 32 -9.13 -0.90 21.40
N ARG A 33 -10.41 -1.01 21.76
CA ARG A 33 -11.41 -1.63 20.88
C ARG A 33 -11.51 -0.73 19.65
N THR A 34 -10.83 -1.13 18.57
CA THR A 34 -10.95 -0.45 17.29
C THR A 34 -12.33 -0.74 16.72
N ARG A 35 -12.90 0.19 15.95
CA ARG A 35 -14.08 -0.08 15.12
C ARG A 35 -13.71 -0.81 13.82
N TYR A 36 -12.73 -1.71 13.91
CA TYR A 36 -12.21 -2.43 12.77
C TYR A 36 -13.28 -3.34 12.18
N ASN A 37 -13.47 -3.24 10.86
CA ASN A 37 -14.37 -4.09 10.10
C ASN A 37 -13.55 -4.94 9.14
N GLU A 38 -13.37 -6.22 9.48
CA GLU A 38 -12.59 -7.17 8.68
C GLU A 38 -13.13 -7.31 7.25
N THR A 39 -14.45 -7.28 7.06
CA THR A 39 -15.06 -7.42 5.74
C THR A 39 -14.72 -6.22 4.86
N GLU A 40 -14.85 -5.02 5.40
CA GLU A 40 -14.50 -3.79 4.67
C GLU A 40 -13.00 -3.71 4.40
N ALA A 41 -12.17 -4.03 5.38
CA ALA A 41 -10.72 -4.08 5.20
C ALA A 41 -10.31 -5.06 4.08
N ARG A 42 -10.93 -6.25 4.04
CA ARG A 42 -10.72 -7.24 2.98
C ARG A 42 -11.19 -6.76 1.61
N GLN A 43 -12.28 -5.99 1.55
CA GLN A 43 -12.72 -5.37 0.30
C GLN A 43 -11.70 -4.35 -0.19
N LEU A 44 -11.23 -3.46 0.69
CA LEU A 44 -10.27 -2.41 0.34
C LEU A 44 -8.92 -2.98 -0.14
N ILE A 45 -8.42 -4.04 0.51
CA ILE A 45 -7.16 -4.68 0.08
C ILE A 45 -7.32 -5.40 -1.26
N ASN A 46 -8.45 -6.07 -1.49
CA ASN A 46 -8.72 -6.70 -2.78
C ASN A 46 -8.79 -5.64 -3.88
N LEU A 47 -9.57 -4.57 -3.69
CA LEU A 47 -9.66 -3.47 -4.66
C LEU A 47 -8.28 -2.89 -4.98
N SER A 48 -7.45 -2.69 -3.95
CA SER A 48 -6.06 -2.22 -4.11
C SER A 48 -5.23 -3.16 -4.98
N ALA A 49 -5.34 -4.48 -4.77
CA ALA A 49 -4.71 -5.48 -5.63
C ALA A 49 -5.24 -5.43 -7.09
N GLY A 50 -6.52 -5.10 -7.28
CA GLY A 50 -7.12 -4.89 -8.59
C GLY A 50 -6.41 -3.82 -9.43
N ALA A 51 -5.80 -2.81 -8.80
CA ALA A 51 -5.06 -1.76 -9.51
C ALA A 51 -3.70 -2.26 -10.06
N TYR A 52 -3.19 -3.41 -9.59
CA TYR A 52 -2.02 -4.10 -10.16
C TYR A 52 -2.35 -4.95 -11.40
N SER A 53 -3.63 -5.27 -11.61
CA SER A 53 -4.11 -6.03 -12.77
C SER A 53 -4.08 -5.21 -14.07
N THR A 54 -4.12 -5.91 -15.22
CA THR A 54 -4.41 -5.30 -16.53
C THR A 54 -5.87 -4.86 -16.66
N SER A 55 -6.78 -5.58 -16.00
CA SER A 55 -8.20 -5.24 -15.89
C SER A 55 -8.68 -5.42 -14.44
N PRO A 56 -9.26 -4.39 -13.81
CA PRO A 56 -9.73 -4.49 -12.43
C PRO A 56 -11.01 -5.34 -12.29
N GLN A 57 -11.72 -5.62 -13.39
CA GLN A 57 -13.04 -6.27 -13.35
C GLN A 57 -13.02 -7.65 -12.68
N GLY A 58 -11.99 -8.46 -12.96
CA GLY A 58 -11.85 -9.77 -12.30
C GLY A 58 -11.74 -9.65 -10.78
N CYS A 59 -11.02 -8.63 -10.30
CA CYS A 59 -10.87 -8.37 -8.88
C CYS A 59 -12.17 -7.85 -8.25
N ILE A 60 -12.90 -6.99 -8.95
CA ILE A 60 -14.22 -6.49 -8.52
C ILE A 60 -15.20 -7.66 -8.35
N ASN A 61 -15.22 -8.59 -9.31
CA ASN A 61 -16.07 -9.78 -9.27
C ASN A 61 -15.75 -10.67 -8.06
N VAL A 62 -14.47 -10.89 -7.75
CA VAL A 62 -14.07 -11.66 -6.55
C VAL A 62 -14.41 -10.92 -5.26
N THR A 63 -14.25 -9.59 -5.24
CA THR A 63 -14.45 -8.76 -4.05
C THR A 63 -15.91 -8.70 -3.61
N PHE A 64 -16.83 -8.59 -4.56
CA PHE A 64 -18.26 -8.41 -4.28
C PHE A 64 -19.13 -9.61 -4.63
N GLY A 65 -18.57 -10.63 -5.28
CA GLY A 65 -19.27 -11.86 -5.66
C GLY A 65 -20.56 -11.55 -6.43
N ASN A 66 -21.67 -12.10 -5.93
CA ASN A 66 -22.98 -11.90 -6.53
C ASN A 66 -23.45 -10.45 -6.52
N SER A 67 -22.86 -9.55 -5.72
CA SER A 67 -23.20 -8.13 -5.68
C SER A 67 -22.33 -7.27 -6.61
N ALA A 68 -21.40 -7.88 -7.37
CA ALA A 68 -20.50 -7.14 -8.25
C ALA A 68 -21.23 -6.33 -9.34
N TYR A 69 -22.42 -6.77 -9.79
CA TYR A 69 -23.23 -6.05 -10.77
C TYR A 69 -23.72 -4.68 -10.29
N LEU A 70 -23.71 -4.42 -8.98
CA LEU A 70 -24.06 -3.12 -8.40
C LEU A 70 -22.92 -2.09 -8.52
N TYR A 71 -21.74 -2.51 -8.97
CA TYR A 71 -20.55 -1.69 -9.05
C TYR A 71 -20.18 -1.44 -10.51
N THR A 72 -20.14 -0.18 -10.90
CA THR A 72 -19.77 0.26 -12.26
C THR A 72 -18.35 0.82 -12.26
N LEU A 73 -17.50 0.28 -13.13
CA LEU A 73 -16.17 0.83 -13.39
C LEU A 73 -16.33 2.12 -14.19
N PHE A 74 -16.20 3.26 -13.52
CA PHE A 74 -16.43 4.58 -14.10
C PHE A 74 -15.24 5.07 -14.93
N SER A 75 -14.02 4.83 -14.43
CA SER A 75 -12.79 5.24 -15.11
C SER A 75 -11.66 4.31 -14.73
N SER A 76 -10.73 4.07 -15.66
CA SER A 76 -9.51 3.30 -15.43
C SER A 76 -8.38 3.92 -16.25
N ASN A 77 -7.30 4.30 -15.57
CA ASN A 77 -6.16 4.98 -16.15
C ASN A 77 -4.88 4.22 -15.82
N ASN A 78 -3.98 4.15 -16.79
CA ASN A 78 -2.62 3.64 -16.62
C ASN A 78 -1.68 4.64 -17.29
N LEU A 79 -0.82 5.27 -16.48
CA LEU A 79 -0.02 6.41 -16.91
C LEU A 79 1.38 6.34 -16.33
N VAL A 80 2.33 6.96 -17.02
CA VAL A 80 3.70 7.10 -16.54
C VAL A 80 3.74 8.21 -15.48
N CYS A 81 4.17 7.88 -14.26
CA CYS A 81 4.00 8.73 -13.09
C CYS A 81 5.30 9.17 -12.41
N ASP A 82 6.46 8.70 -12.84
CA ASP A 82 7.74 9.12 -12.30
C ASP A 82 8.79 9.40 -13.37
N ILE A 83 9.92 9.96 -12.94
CA ILE A 83 11.05 10.36 -13.79
C ILE A 83 11.73 9.13 -14.40
N ALA A 84 11.60 7.97 -13.76
CA ALA A 84 12.14 6.68 -14.21
C ALA A 84 11.17 5.93 -15.15
N LYS A 85 10.11 6.59 -15.62
CA LYS A 85 9.07 6.04 -16.51
C LYS A 85 8.26 4.88 -15.94
N SER A 86 8.13 4.79 -14.62
CA SER A 86 7.28 3.79 -13.98
C SER A 86 5.79 4.06 -14.21
N SER A 87 5.02 2.99 -14.32
CA SER A 87 3.59 3.07 -14.56
C SER A 87 2.81 3.07 -13.25
N CYS A 88 1.99 4.09 -13.04
CA CYS A 88 0.95 4.11 -12.03
C CYS A 88 -0.39 3.78 -12.67
N ALA A 89 -1.29 3.19 -11.90
CA ALA A 89 -2.65 2.93 -12.34
C ALA A 89 -3.63 3.47 -11.32
N SER A 90 -4.81 3.83 -11.79
CA SER A 90 -5.92 4.19 -10.92
C SER A 90 -7.24 3.85 -11.57
N TYR A 91 -8.24 3.49 -10.79
CA TYR A 91 -9.59 3.32 -11.28
C TYR A 91 -10.62 3.79 -10.27
N ILE A 92 -11.81 4.13 -10.78
CA ILE A 92 -12.94 4.60 -9.99
C ILE A 92 -14.07 3.60 -10.13
N LEU A 93 -14.56 3.13 -8.99
CA LEU A 93 -15.70 2.22 -8.89
C LEU A 93 -16.85 2.92 -8.19
N VAL A 94 -18.03 2.91 -8.79
CA VAL A 94 -19.22 3.61 -8.29
C VAL A 94 -20.32 2.60 -8.00
N ASN A 95 -21.00 2.77 -6.87
CA ASN A 95 -22.25 2.08 -6.54
C ASN A 95 -23.26 3.11 -6.05
N ASP A 96 -24.21 3.43 -6.92
CA ASP A 96 -25.22 4.47 -6.66
C ASP A 96 -26.24 4.03 -5.60
N GLN A 97 -26.58 2.75 -5.56
CA GLN A 97 -27.57 2.23 -4.60
C GLN A 97 -27.08 2.35 -3.16
N GLN A 98 -25.79 2.09 -2.94
CA GLN A 98 -25.16 2.19 -1.63
C GLN A 98 -24.51 3.55 -1.37
N ARG A 99 -24.54 4.47 -2.35
CA ARG A 99 -23.87 5.78 -2.32
C ARG A 99 -22.39 5.65 -1.98
N ARG A 100 -21.69 4.73 -2.63
CA ARG A 100 -20.26 4.47 -2.42
C ARG A 100 -19.47 4.76 -3.68
N VAL A 101 -18.34 5.44 -3.50
CA VAL A 101 -17.33 5.65 -4.54
C VAL A 101 -16.00 5.18 -3.99
N TYR A 102 -15.35 4.25 -4.69
CA TYR A 102 -13.97 3.84 -4.40
C TYR A 102 -13.05 4.47 -5.43
N VAL A 103 -12.07 5.23 -4.95
CA VAL A 103 -10.98 5.73 -5.77
C VAL A 103 -9.74 4.93 -5.41
N VAL A 104 -9.30 4.11 -6.35
CA VAL A 104 -8.24 3.13 -6.10
C VAL A 104 -6.99 3.56 -6.87
N PHE A 105 -5.85 3.57 -6.17
CA PHE A 105 -4.57 3.93 -6.74
C PHE A 105 -3.59 2.77 -6.59
N ARG A 106 -2.73 2.62 -7.60
CA ARG A 106 -1.51 1.81 -7.54
C ARG A 106 -0.30 2.70 -7.63
N GLY A 107 0.65 2.49 -6.73
CA GLY A 107 1.99 3.05 -6.83
C GLY A 107 2.87 2.33 -7.86
N THR A 108 4.16 2.37 -7.58
CA THR A 108 5.26 1.86 -8.39
C THR A 108 5.29 0.33 -8.46
N LYS A 109 5.66 -0.25 -9.61
CA LYS A 109 5.70 -1.72 -9.81
C LYS A 109 7.05 -2.38 -9.47
N THR A 110 8.14 -1.62 -9.39
CA THR A 110 9.52 -2.16 -9.38
C THR A 110 10.22 -1.95 -8.04
N ASP A 111 10.80 -3.03 -7.52
CA ASP A 111 11.42 -3.08 -6.18
C ASP A 111 12.64 -2.16 -6.03
N GLN A 112 13.43 -2.02 -7.10
CA GLN A 112 14.57 -1.09 -7.13
C GLN A 112 14.13 0.36 -6.92
N GLN A 113 12.92 0.71 -7.36
CA GLN A 113 12.35 2.05 -7.21
C GLN A 113 11.78 2.25 -5.80
N LEU A 114 11.19 1.22 -5.19
CA LEU A 114 10.74 1.29 -3.79
C LEU A 114 11.90 1.56 -2.81
N LEU A 115 13.08 0.99 -3.07
CA LEU A 115 14.26 1.21 -2.24
C LEU A 115 14.82 2.64 -2.39
N LEU A 116 14.86 3.17 -3.62
CA LEU A 116 15.26 4.56 -3.88
C LEU A 116 14.28 5.57 -3.29
N GLU A 117 12.98 5.35 -3.48
CA GLU A 117 11.93 6.17 -2.87
C GLU A 117 11.95 6.08 -1.33
N GLY A 118 12.24 4.89 -0.79
CA GLY A 118 12.42 4.67 0.65
C GLY A 118 13.59 5.46 1.22
N TRP A 119 14.74 5.47 0.52
CA TRP A 119 15.89 6.27 0.91
C TRP A 119 15.62 7.78 0.84
N GLN A 120 14.97 8.22 -0.23
CA GLN A 120 14.60 9.62 -0.41
C GLN A 120 13.47 10.07 0.54
N SER A 121 12.70 9.15 1.12
CA SER A 121 11.69 9.46 2.15
C SER A 121 12.31 9.89 3.49
N LEU A 122 13.62 9.75 3.65
CA LEU A 122 14.38 10.32 4.76
C LEU A 122 14.64 11.83 4.60
N ALA A 123 14.35 12.39 3.42
CA ALA A 123 14.45 13.83 3.18
C ALA A 123 13.45 14.62 4.05
N PRO A 124 13.71 15.92 4.30
CA PRO A 124 12.83 16.76 5.11
C PRO A 124 11.38 16.74 4.61
N LYS A 125 10.44 16.65 5.55
CA LYS A 125 9.02 16.69 5.24
C LYS A 125 8.60 18.10 4.84
N VAL A 126 7.63 18.17 3.94
CA VAL A 126 7.02 19.41 3.45
C VAL A 126 5.60 19.53 4.00
N ASN A 127 5.14 20.76 4.22
CA ASN A 127 3.76 21.02 4.65
C ASN A 127 2.79 20.64 3.51
N PHE A 128 1.83 19.78 3.83
CA PHE A 128 0.78 19.35 2.93
C PHE A 128 -0.48 20.18 3.19
N PHE A 129 -0.62 21.32 2.49
CA PHE A 129 -1.82 22.18 2.50
C PHE A 129 -2.40 22.48 3.90
N ASN A 130 -1.54 22.72 4.90
CA ASN A 130 -1.91 22.91 6.31
C ASN A 130 -2.68 21.74 6.96
N ALA A 131 -2.75 20.58 6.30
CA ALA A 131 -3.33 19.36 6.82
C ALA A 131 -2.29 18.47 7.54
N GLY A 132 -0.99 18.73 7.36
CA GLY A 132 0.08 18.01 8.04
C GLY A 132 1.43 18.12 7.32
N SER A 133 2.33 17.18 7.60
CA SER A 133 3.65 17.11 6.95
C SER A 133 3.86 15.76 6.26
N VAL A 134 4.23 15.77 4.99
CA VAL A 134 4.46 14.58 4.16
C VAL A 134 5.87 14.57 3.60
N SER A 135 6.37 13.42 3.15
CA SER A 135 7.62 13.36 2.39
C SER A 135 7.49 14.20 1.12
N PHE A 136 8.54 14.94 0.74
CA PHE A 136 8.58 15.73 -0.50
C PHE A 136 8.19 14.89 -1.75
N ILE A 137 8.56 13.61 -1.77
CA ILE A 137 8.21 12.69 -2.88
C ILE A 137 6.71 12.47 -2.99
N PHE A 138 5.99 12.47 -1.88
CA PHE A 138 4.55 12.28 -1.87
C PHE A 138 3.83 13.43 -2.59
N ILE A 139 4.25 14.68 -2.33
CA ILE A 139 3.70 15.86 -3.04
C ILE A 139 4.01 15.77 -4.53
N PHE A 140 5.27 15.48 -4.90
CA PHE A 140 5.67 15.37 -6.30
C PHE A 140 4.83 14.36 -7.10
N LYS A 141 4.46 13.23 -6.46
CA LYS A 141 3.62 12.20 -7.08
C LYS A 141 2.15 12.60 -7.22
N ILE A 142 1.65 13.47 -6.34
CA ILE A 142 0.25 13.94 -6.36
C ILE A 142 0.08 15.13 -7.32
N GLU A 143 0.97 16.12 -7.26
CA GLU A 143 0.83 17.40 -8.00
C GLU A 143 1.13 17.27 -9.51
N ARG A 144 1.74 16.18 -9.95
CA ARG A 144 1.87 15.86 -11.39
C ARG A 144 0.54 15.46 -12.04
N LYS A 145 -0.53 15.26 -11.27
CA LYS A 145 -1.89 15.08 -11.79
C LYS A 145 -2.62 16.42 -11.76
N ASN A 146 -2.75 17.06 -12.92
CA ASN A 146 -3.85 18.01 -13.14
C ASN A 146 -5.15 17.19 -13.15
N TRP A 147 -5.89 17.28 -12.05
CA TRP A 147 -7.23 16.71 -11.91
C TRP A 147 -8.25 17.47 -12.75
#